data_AF-A0A7Y7P1C8-F1
#
_entry.id   AF-A0A7Y7P1C8-F1
#
_cell.length_a   1.000
_cell.length_b   1.000
_cell.length_c   1.000
_cell.angle_alpha   90.00
_cell.angle_beta   90.00
_cell.angle_gamma   90.00
#
_symmetry.space_group_name_H-M   'P 1'
#
loop_
_entity.id
_entity.type
_entity.pdbx_description
1 polymer ?
#
loop_
_entity_poly.entity_id
_entity_poly.type
_entity_poly.pdbx_seq_one_letter_code
_entity_poly.pdbx_strand_id
1 'polypeptide(L)'
;MLASCTKPNQYFAKERYIVTTNTLNIRIDPTQLSKNIGTLKKGDIITALASDKYWVMVKVGDQTGFVSIEYVKKIDPISAPKIVSFIERNADWVKWPFWVISILLITIWIISELGLMRYENRLKIKFGINAKKISVSPLIFFVTGILTAILYLYWKDQIIESLFNRFSFLPRGMGSIAWIIWILYLTLLLGMIVDFSGSIYRSGIKFGPLTFLMELGINLIIFLTTFFLVISLFLIAIIFLIVFFAVLYTIVVTENSKSFSGFIGAKK
;
A
#
# COMPACT_ATOMS: atom_id res chain seq x y z
N MET A 1 9.56 -23.45 -15.65
CA MET A 1 9.46 -22.01 -15.30
C MET A 1 9.33 -21.23 -16.60
N LEU A 2 8.11 -20.80 -16.97
CA LEU A 2 7.92 -19.92 -18.12
C LEU A 2 8.13 -18.49 -17.64
N ALA A 3 9.30 -17.94 -17.93
CA ALA A 3 9.56 -16.51 -17.78
C ALA A 3 8.67 -15.78 -18.81
N SER A 4 7.59 -15.16 -18.32
CA SER A 4 6.77 -14.26 -19.13
C SER A 4 7.58 -13.00 -19.42
N CYS A 5 7.86 -12.74 -20.70
CA CYS A 5 8.42 -11.47 -21.14
C CYS A 5 7.34 -10.37 -21.05
N THR A 6 7.20 -9.75 -19.89
CA THR A 6 6.30 -8.60 -19.69
C THR A 6 7.07 -7.29 -19.54
N LYS A 7 6.54 -6.24 -20.19
CA LYS A 7 7.08 -4.86 -20.14
C LYS A 7 7.11 -4.35 -18.68
N PRO A 8 8.12 -3.53 -18.32
CA PRO A 8 8.17 -2.90 -16.99
C PRO A 8 6.89 -2.06 -16.76
N ASN A 9 6.37 -2.10 -15.53
CA ASN A 9 5.12 -1.47 -15.04
C ASN A 9 3.79 -2.20 -15.34
N GLN A 10 3.80 -3.46 -15.81
CA GLN A 10 2.61 -4.30 -15.74
C GLN A 10 2.66 -5.20 -14.50
N TYR A 11 2.01 -4.76 -13.43
CA TYR A 11 1.72 -5.61 -12.26
C TYR A 11 0.96 -6.85 -12.74
N PHE A 12 1.42 -8.04 -12.34
CA PHE A 12 0.73 -9.30 -12.60
C PHE A 12 -0.61 -9.29 -11.85
N ALA A 13 -1.65 -8.77 -12.49
CA ALA A 13 -3.01 -8.96 -12.01
C ALA A 13 -3.28 -10.46 -11.97
N LYS A 14 -3.61 -10.99 -10.79
CA LYS A 14 -3.96 -12.40 -10.64
C LYS A 14 -5.16 -12.71 -11.52
N GLU A 15 -5.10 -13.85 -12.20
CA GLU A 15 -6.21 -14.27 -13.04
C GLU A 15 -7.46 -14.49 -12.19
N ARG A 16 -8.61 -14.07 -12.72
CA ARG A 16 -9.90 -14.26 -12.05
C ARG A 16 -10.80 -15.11 -12.91
N TYR A 17 -11.63 -15.87 -12.23
CA TYR A 17 -12.49 -16.87 -12.83
C TYR A 17 -13.88 -16.80 -12.21
N ILE A 18 -14.93 -16.92 -13.02
CA ILE A 18 -16.31 -17.06 -12.54
C ILE A 18 -16.77 -18.50 -12.73
N VAL A 19 -17.39 -19.08 -11.70
CA VAL A 19 -17.93 -20.45 -11.75
C VAL A 19 -19.16 -20.50 -12.65
N THR A 20 -19.14 -21.39 -13.65
CA THR A 20 -20.22 -21.52 -14.64
C THR A 20 -21.22 -22.63 -14.29
N THR A 21 -20.80 -23.61 -13.48
CA THR A 21 -21.62 -24.75 -13.04
C THR A 21 -22.34 -24.50 -11.73
N ASN A 22 -23.46 -25.20 -11.47
CA ASN A 22 -24.25 -25.06 -10.25
C ASN A 22 -23.46 -25.38 -8.98
N THR A 23 -22.63 -26.43 -9.03
CA THR A 23 -21.77 -26.85 -7.92
C THR A 23 -20.42 -27.28 -8.47
N LEU A 24 -19.37 -26.59 -8.04
CA LEU A 24 -17.98 -26.88 -8.39
C LEU A 24 -17.24 -27.34 -7.14
N ASN A 25 -16.64 -28.54 -7.20
CA ASN A 25 -15.87 -29.09 -6.09
C ASN A 25 -14.45 -28.54 -6.10
N ILE A 26 -13.97 -28.17 -4.91
CA ILE A 26 -12.58 -27.78 -4.67
C ILE A 26 -11.84 -29.00 -4.15
N ARG A 27 -10.77 -29.39 -4.84
CA ARG A 27 -10.03 -30.61 -4.56
C ARG A 27 -8.67 -30.31 -3.95
N ILE A 28 -8.17 -31.21 -3.10
CA ILE A 28 -6.85 -31.01 -2.46
C ILE A 28 -5.68 -31.16 -3.44
N ASP A 29 -5.84 -31.96 -4.50
CA ASP A 29 -4.86 -32.17 -5.56
C ASP A 29 -5.49 -31.95 -6.95
N PRO A 30 -4.69 -31.68 -8.00
CA PRO A 30 -5.18 -31.53 -9.37
C PRO A 30 -5.56 -32.88 -10.01
N THR A 31 -6.40 -33.67 -9.35
CA THR A 31 -6.90 -34.97 -9.85
C THR A 31 -8.39 -35.15 -9.55
N GLN A 32 -9.09 -35.94 -10.36
CA GLN A 32 -10.52 -36.19 -10.16
C GLN A 32 -10.83 -37.15 -8.99
N LEU A 33 -9.82 -37.82 -8.44
CA LEU A 33 -9.96 -38.79 -7.35
C LEU A 33 -9.63 -38.20 -5.98
N SER A 34 -9.00 -37.04 -5.93
CA SER A 34 -8.60 -36.44 -4.66
C SER A 34 -9.78 -35.90 -3.87
N LYS A 35 -9.62 -35.88 -2.55
CA LYS A 35 -10.63 -35.46 -1.58
C LYS A 35 -11.18 -34.07 -1.90
N ASN A 36 -12.50 -33.94 -1.79
CA ASN A 36 -13.20 -32.67 -1.85
C ASN A 36 -13.03 -31.93 -0.51
N ILE A 37 -12.51 -30.70 -0.57
CA ILE A 37 -12.26 -29.84 0.61
C ILE A 37 -13.23 -28.67 0.70
N GLY A 38 -14.08 -28.46 -0.32
CA GLY A 38 -15.07 -27.38 -0.33
C GLY A 38 -15.86 -27.32 -1.62
N THR A 39 -16.91 -26.51 -1.67
CA THR A 39 -17.71 -26.33 -2.89
C THR A 39 -17.93 -24.86 -3.18
N LEU A 40 -17.97 -24.53 -4.47
CA LEU A 40 -18.32 -23.23 -4.99
C LEU A 40 -19.63 -23.34 -5.78
N LYS A 41 -20.41 -22.28 -5.77
CA LYS A 41 -21.68 -22.19 -6.49
C LYS A 41 -21.53 -21.41 -7.77
N LYS A 42 -22.48 -21.59 -8.69
CA LYS A 42 -22.56 -20.78 -9.92
C LYS A 42 -22.54 -19.29 -9.60
N GLY A 43 -21.69 -18.55 -10.30
CA GLY A 43 -21.51 -17.12 -10.10
C GLY A 43 -20.46 -16.74 -9.04
N ASP A 44 -19.93 -17.70 -8.29
CA ASP A 44 -18.82 -17.43 -7.37
C ASP A 44 -17.59 -16.98 -8.17
N ILE A 45 -16.90 -15.97 -7.65
CA ILE A 45 -15.67 -15.42 -8.24
C ILE A 45 -14.47 -15.96 -7.49
N ILE A 46 -13.52 -16.47 -8.26
CA ILE A 46 -12.29 -17.09 -7.80
C ILE A 46 -11.12 -16.25 -8.26
N THR A 47 -10.19 -15.97 -7.35
CA THR A 47 -8.89 -15.38 -7.68
C THR A 47 -7.83 -16.49 -7.69
N ALA A 48 -7.22 -16.76 -8.85
CA ALA A 48 -6.25 -17.82 -9.02
C ALA A 48 -4.93 -17.48 -8.33
N LEU A 49 -4.35 -18.44 -7.60
CA LEU A 49 -2.97 -18.40 -7.14
C LEU A 49 -2.01 -18.76 -8.28
N ALA A 50 -2.40 -19.78 -9.04
CA ALA A 50 -1.76 -20.24 -10.26
C ALA A 50 -2.82 -20.93 -11.12
N SER A 51 -2.59 -20.99 -12.42
CA SER A 51 -3.44 -21.71 -13.35
C SER A 51 -2.56 -22.46 -14.34
N ASP A 52 -3.00 -23.64 -14.71
CA ASP A 52 -2.46 -24.39 -15.84
C ASP A 52 -3.59 -24.66 -16.87
N LYS A 53 -3.33 -25.55 -17.84
CA LYS A 53 -4.29 -25.86 -18.90
C LYS A 53 -5.55 -26.58 -18.39
N TYR A 54 -5.53 -27.18 -17.21
CA TYR A 54 -6.59 -28.05 -16.69
C TYR A 54 -7.11 -27.62 -15.32
N TRP A 55 -6.28 -26.98 -14.51
CA TRP A 55 -6.55 -26.68 -13.11
C TRP A 55 -6.25 -25.23 -12.78
N VAL A 56 -7.09 -24.67 -11.91
CA VAL A 56 -6.89 -23.40 -11.26
C VAL A 56 -6.64 -23.67 -9.78
N MET A 57 -5.49 -23.23 -9.31
CA MET A 57 -5.11 -23.29 -7.90
C MET A 57 -5.72 -22.10 -7.16
N VAL A 58 -6.41 -22.37 -6.05
CA VAL A 58 -7.23 -21.40 -5.30
C VAL A 58 -6.98 -21.54 -3.81
N LYS A 59 -7.10 -20.44 -3.06
CA LYS A 59 -6.98 -20.49 -1.59
C LYS A 59 -8.37 -20.71 -0.97
N VAL A 60 -8.48 -21.69 -0.08
CA VAL A 60 -9.72 -22.00 0.67
C VAL A 60 -9.41 -22.09 2.15
N GLY A 61 -9.81 -21.07 2.89
CA GLY A 61 -9.36 -20.90 4.27
C GLY A 61 -7.83 -20.83 4.34
N ASP A 62 -7.22 -21.71 5.12
CA ASP A 62 -5.76 -21.83 5.28
C ASP A 62 -5.11 -22.85 4.34
N GLN A 63 -5.90 -23.58 3.55
CA GLN A 63 -5.41 -24.60 2.62
C GLN A 63 -5.48 -24.12 1.17
N THR A 64 -4.70 -24.78 0.31
CA THR A 64 -4.73 -24.57 -1.13
C THR A 64 -5.53 -25.70 -1.77
N GLY A 65 -6.42 -25.37 -2.68
CA GLY A 65 -7.21 -26.31 -3.44
C GLY A 65 -7.11 -26.08 -4.94
N PHE A 66 -7.65 -27.02 -5.70
CA PHE A 66 -7.66 -27.02 -7.15
C PHE A 66 -9.09 -27.16 -7.66
N VAL A 67 -9.44 -26.33 -8.64
CA VAL A 67 -10.71 -26.42 -9.37
C VAL A 67 -10.43 -26.62 -10.84
N SER A 68 -11.25 -27.41 -11.53
CA SER A 68 -11.06 -27.66 -12.96
C SER A 68 -11.38 -26.41 -13.77
N ILE A 69 -10.53 -26.10 -14.75
CA ILE A 69 -10.66 -24.93 -15.61
C ILE A 69 -11.92 -25.00 -16.51
N GLU A 70 -12.42 -26.20 -16.78
CA GLU A 70 -13.59 -26.44 -17.62
C GLU A 70 -14.88 -25.85 -17.03
N TYR A 71 -14.95 -25.75 -15.70
CA TYR A 71 -16.13 -25.26 -14.98
C TYR A 71 -16.03 -23.81 -14.55
N VAL A 72 -15.02 -23.11 -15.06
CA VAL A 72 -14.78 -21.71 -14.76
C VAL A 72 -14.49 -20.94 -16.04
N LYS A 73 -14.94 -19.69 -16.08
CA LYS A 73 -14.66 -18.79 -17.18
C LYS A 73 -13.74 -17.68 -16.70
N LYS A 74 -12.62 -17.45 -17.41
CA LYS A 74 -11.74 -16.32 -17.11
C LYS A 74 -12.52 -15.02 -17.29
N ILE A 75 -12.46 -14.16 -16.28
CA ILE A 75 -13.07 -12.83 -16.29
C ILE A 75 -11.97 -11.77 -16.29
N ASP A 76 -12.35 -10.55 -16.67
CA ASP A 76 -11.42 -9.44 -16.70
C ASP A 76 -10.83 -9.17 -15.31
N PRO A 77 -9.55 -8.77 -15.25
CA PRO A 77 -8.92 -8.35 -14.01
C PRO A 77 -9.71 -7.19 -13.39
N ILE A 78 -9.62 -7.04 -12.07
CA ILE A 78 -10.33 -5.98 -11.37
C ILE A 78 -9.83 -4.64 -11.93
N SER A 79 -10.72 -3.90 -12.60
CA SER A 79 -10.40 -2.58 -13.10
C SER A 79 -10.17 -1.65 -11.91
N ALA A 80 -8.99 -1.06 -11.83
CA ALA A 80 -8.71 -0.06 -10.82
C ALA A 80 -9.66 1.14 -11.00
N PRO A 81 -10.15 1.77 -9.91
CA PRO A 81 -10.95 2.97 -10.03
C PRO A 81 -10.16 4.06 -10.76
N LYS A 82 -10.86 4.98 -11.42
CA LYS A 82 -10.26 6.01 -12.30
C LYS A 82 -9.09 6.74 -11.62
N ILE A 83 -9.24 7.10 -10.35
CA ILE A 83 -8.21 7.78 -9.55
C ILE A 83 -6.92 6.95 -9.44
N VAL A 84 -7.05 5.64 -9.20
CA VAL A 84 -5.92 4.73 -9.06
C VAL A 84 -5.26 4.53 -10.42
N SER A 85 -6.03 4.33 -11.48
CA SER A 85 -5.49 4.21 -12.84
C SER A 85 -4.74 5.47 -13.31
N PHE A 86 -5.17 6.66 -12.84
CA PHE A 86 -4.48 7.92 -13.08
C PHE A 86 -3.14 7.97 -12.34
N ILE A 87 -3.12 7.56 -11.07
CA ILE A 87 -1.88 7.48 -10.29
C ILE A 87 -0.89 6.53 -10.97
N GLU A 88 -1.30 5.30 -11.31
CA GLU A 88 -0.43 4.31 -11.93
C GLU A 88 0.19 4.78 -13.24
N ARG A 89 -0.59 5.49 -14.06
CA ARG A 89 -0.10 6.02 -15.34
C ARG A 89 1.02 7.05 -15.16
N ASN A 90 0.95 7.81 -14.07
CA ASN A 90 1.82 8.96 -13.81
C ASN A 90 2.89 8.68 -12.75
N ALA A 91 2.81 7.55 -12.04
CA ALA A 91 3.75 7.11 -11.01
C ALA A 91 5.00 6.44 -11.62
N ASP A 92 5.56 7.05 -12.67
CA ASP A 92 6.74 6.57 -13.38
C ASP A 92 7.80 7.67 -13.40
N TRP A 93 8.79 7.51 -12.53
CA TRP A 93 9.83 8.51 -12.27
C TRP A 93 10.69 8.85 -13.49
N VAL A 94 10.75 7.97 -14.48
CA VAL A 94 11.49 8.23 -15.74
C VAL A 94 10.76 9.26 -16.59
N LYS A 95 9.44 9.40 -16.43
CA LYS A 95 8.63 10.31 -17.23
C LYS A 95 8.53 11.69 -16.57
N TRP A 96 8.59 12.74 -17.37
CA TRP A 96 8.45 14.12 -16.87
C TRP A 96 7.12 14.41 -16.11
N PRO A 97 5.95 13.81 -16.42
CA PRO A 97 4.71 14.10 -15.69
C PRO A 97 4.80 13.73 -14.21
N PHE A 98 5.58 12.70 -13.86
CA PHE A 98 5.84 12.33 -12.47
C PHE A 98 6.44 13.49 -11.69
N TRP A 99 7.46 14.15 -12.24
CA TRP A 99 8.16 15.25 -11.58
C TRP A 99 7.25 16.46 -11.40
N VAL A 100 6.44 16.79 -12.41
CA VAL A 100 5.48 17.90 -12.32
C VAL A 100 4.42 17.63 -11.26
N ILE A 101 3.85 16.41 -11.22
CA ILE A 101 2.87 16.05 -10.19
C ILE A 101 3.51 16.02 -8.80
N SER A 102 4.74 15.49 -8.67
CA SER A 102 5.46 15.44 -7.40
C SER A 102 5.74 16.83 -6.84
N ILE A 103 6.28 17.73 -7.67
CA ILE A 103 6.54 19.13 -7.29
C ILE A 103 5.22 19.80 -6.92
N LEU A 104 4.16 19.61 -7.70
CA LEU A 104 2.85 20.18 -7.42
C LEU A 104 2.28 19.68 -6.07
N LEU A 105 2.35 18.38 -5.78
CA LEU A 105 1.90 17.83 -4.50
C LEU A 105 2.71 18.37 -3.31
N ILE A 106 4.04 18.42 -3.44
CA ILE A 106 4.94 18.95 -2.40
C ILE A 106 4.69 20.45 -2.17
N THR A 107 4.52 21.24 -3.23
CA THR A 107 4.23 22.68 -3.11
C THR A 107 2.88 22.92 -2.44
N ILE A 108 1.83 22.17 -2.82
CA ILE A 108 0.51 22.23 -2.18
C ILE A 108 0.60 21.86 -0.70
N TRP A 109 1.35 20.82 -0.34
CA TRP A 109 1.58 20.46 1.05
C TRP A 109 2.22 21.62 1.84
N ILE A 110 3.36 22.15 1.37
CA ILE A 110 4.09 23.24 2.04
C ILE A 110 3.22 24.49 2.17
N ILE A 111 2.51 24.89 1.11
CA ILE A 111 1.64 26.07 1.14
C ILE A 111 0.50 25.88 2.14
N SER A 112 -0.09 24.69 2.19
CA SER A 112 -1.19 24.38 3.11
C SER A 112 -0.71 24.41 4.57
N GLU A 113 0.46 23.86 4.86
CA GLU A 113 1.10 23.90 6.18
C GLU A 113 1.40 25.35 6.62
N LEU A 114 1.99 26.15 5.72
CA LEU A 114 2.23 27.59 5.94
C LEU A 114 0.91 28.35 6.16
N GLY A 115 -0.14 27.98 5.43
CA GLY A 115 -1.49 28.53 5.56
C GLY A 115 -2.09 28.26 6.94
N LEU A 116 -1.97 27.03 7.44
CA LEU A 116 -2.43 26.66 8.78
C LEU A 116 -1.68 27.44 9.86
N MET A 117 -0.35 27.50 9.80
CA MET A 117 0.45 28.28 10.75
C MET A 117 0.06 29.77 10.78
N ARG A 118 -0.19 30.37 9.60
CA ARG A 118 -0.69 31.76 9.51
C ARG A 118 -2.07 31.91 10.14
N TYR A 119 -2.97 30.95 9.91
CA TYR A 119 -4.31 30.94 10.47
C TYR A 119 -4.28 30.83 12.01
N GLU A 120 -3.51 29.89 12.55
CA GLU A 120 -3.34 29.70 13.99
C GLU A 120 -2.73 30.95 14.66
N ASN A 121 -1.73 31.57 14.04
CA ASN A 121 -1.14 32.82 14.54
C ASN A 121 -2.18 33.95 14.58
N ARG A 122 -3.05 34.06 13.57
CA ARG A 122 -4.15 35.03 13.58
C ARG A 122 -5.15 34.75 14.70
N LEU A 123 -5.48 33.49 14.95
CA LEU A 123 -6.35 33.12 16.07
C LEU A 123 -5.72 33.49 17.42
N LYS A 124 -4.42 33.24 17.58
CA LYS A 124 -3.69 33.59 18.78
C LYS A 124 -3.68 35.10 19.05
N ILE A 125 -3.39 35.91 18.03
CA ILE A 125 -3.32 37.37 18.16
C ILE A 125 -4.72 37.96 18.41
N LYS A 126 -5.74 37.52 17.67
CA LYS A 126 -7.07 38.15 17.69
C LYS A 126 -7.95 37.68 18.85
N PHE A 127 -7.80 36.42 19.26
CA PHE A 127 -8.69 35.78 20.24
C PHE A 127 -7.95 35.19 21.45
N GLY A 128 -6.62 35.32 21.53
CA GLY A 128 -5.84 34.78 22.65
C GLY A 128 -5.81 33.25 22.74
N ILE A 129 -6.23 32.56 21.67
CA ILE A 129 -6.36 31.10 21.65
C ILE A 129 -5.00 30.46 21.38
N ASN A 130 -4.58 29.56 22.27
CA ASN A 130 -3.36 28.78 22.08
C ASN A 130 -3.63 27.56 21.21
N ALA A 131 -3.02 27.51 20.03
CA ALA A 131 -3.06 26.36 19.14
C ALA A 131 -2.32 25.13 19.72
N LYS A 132 -2.59 23.96 19.14
CA LYS A 132 -1.99 22.68 19.52
C LYS A 132 -0.49 22.69 19.17
N LYS A 133 0.39 22.44 20.14
CA LYS A 133 1.86 22.52 19.95
C LYS A 133 2.48 21.32 19.22
N ILE A 134 1.85 20.14 19.29
CA ILE A 134 2.34 18.89 18.68
C ILE A 134 1.12 18.14 18.15
N SER A 135 1.07 17.89 16.84
CA SER A 135 0.08 17.02 16.23
C SER A 135 0.71 15.69 15.86
N VAL A 136 0.09 14.59 16.29
CA VAL A 136 0.57 13.22 16.01
C VAL A 136 0.04 12.71 14.67
N SER A 137 -1.08 13.26 14.19
CA SER A 137 -1.71 12.82 12.95
C SER A 137 -0.87 12.97 11.68
N PRO A 138 -0.02 14.02 11.48
CA PRO A 138 0.75 14.10 10.25
C PRO A 138 1.70 12.91 10.11
N LEU A 139 2.29 12.48 11.22
CA LEU A 139 3.13 11.28 11.28
C LEU A 139 2.33 10.00 11.00
N ILE A 140 1.13 9.88 11.56
CA ILE A 140 0.24 8.73 11.31
C ILE A 140 -0.13 8.65 9.82
N PHE A 141 -0.55 9.76 9.20
CA PHE A 141 -0.90 9.82 7.78
C PHE A 141 0.31 9.57 6.87
N PHE A 142 1.48 10.06 7.25
CA PHE A 142 2.73 9.78 6.56
C PHE A 142 3.07 8.28 6.58
N VAL A 143 3.15 7.68 7.76
CA VAL A 143 3.49 6.25 7.93
C VAL A 143 2.45 5.35 7.26
N THR A 144 1.17 5.64 7.43
CA THR A 144 0.09 4.89 6.76
C THR A 144 0.13 5.06 5.24
N GLY A 145 0.51 6.22 4.72
CA GLY A 145 0.76 6.45 3.30
C GLY A 145 1.86 5.55 2.75
N ILE A 146 2.99 5.44 3.46
CA ILE A 146 4.09 4.53 3.11
C ILE A 146 3.60 3.07 3.12
N LEU A 147 3.00 2.64 4.23
CA LEU A 147 2.56 1.25 4.39
C LEU A 147 1.52 0.87 3.34
N THR A 148 0.57 1.76 3.05
CA THR A 148 -0.45 1.52 2.02
C THR A 148 0.17 1.42 0.63
N ALA A 149 1.16 2.27 0.32
CA ALA A 149 1.89 2.19 -0.95
C ALA A 149 2.66 0.88 -1.10
N ILE A 150 3.37 0.44 -0.05
CA ILE A 150 4.08 -0.84 -0.05
C ILE A 150 3.09 -1.98 -0.25
N LEU A 151 2.00 -2.02 0.51
CA LEU A 151 0.98 -3.05 0.35
C LEU A 151 0.41 -3.03 -1.07
N TYR A 152 0.24 -1.86 -1.67
CA TYR A 152 -0.26 -1.70 -3.03
C TYR A 152 0.69 -2.30 -4.07
N LEU A 153 2.00 -2.08 -3.92
CA LEU A 153 3.01 -2.62 -4.84
C LEU A 153 3.00 -4.16 -4.88
N TYR A 154 2.77 -4.82 -3.76
CA TYR A 154 2.84 -6.29 -3.65
C TYR A 154 1.49 -6.99 -3.77
N TRP A 155 0.39 -6.32 -3.38
CA TRP A 155 -0.93 -6.94 -3.26
C TRP A 155 -2.08 -6.08 -3.79
N LYS A 156 -1.81 -5.34 -4.88
CA LYS A 156 -2.77 -4.47 -5.59
C LYS A 156 -4.19 -5.06 -5.68
N ASP A 157 -4.35 -6.27 -6.21
CA ASP A 157 -5.68 -6.84 -6.46
C ASP A 157 -6.50 -6.99 -5.17
N GLN A 158 -5.87 -7.44 -4.08
CA GLN A 158 -6.53 -7.60 -2.79
C GLN A 158 -6.87 -6.26 -2.15
N ILE A 159 -6.00 -5.25 -2.33
CA ILE A 159 -6.31 -3.88 -1.89
C ILE A 159 -7.49 -3.32 -2.65
N ILE A 160 -7.50 -3.43 -3.99
CA ILE A 160 -8.58 -2.86 -4.80
C ILE A 160 -9.91 -3.57 -4.47
N GLU A 161 -9.88 -4.89 -4.33
CA GLU A 161 -11.06 -5.66 -3.94
C GLU A 161 -11.57 -5.26 -2.55
N SER A 162 -10.67 -5.12 -1.57
CA SER A 162 -11.03 -4.77 -0.20
C SER A 162 -11.50 -3.32 -0.02
N LEU A 163 -10.91 -2.37 -0.76
CA LEU A 163 -11.23 -0.95 -0.61
C LEU A 163 -12.42 -0.51 -1.46
N PHE A 164 -12.62 -1.09 -2.64
CA PHE A 164 -13.56 -0.54 -3.63
C PHE A 164 -14.71 -1.47 -4.02
N ASN A 165 -14.57 -2.80 -3.90
CA ASN A 165 -15.60 -3.74 -4.35
C ASN A 165 -16.34 -4.46 -3.21
N ARG A 166 -15.61 -5.03 -2.25
CA ARG A 166 -16.17 -5.79 -1.11
C ARG A 166 -15.78 -5.14 0.21
N PHE A 167 -16.26 -3.92 0.44
CA PHE A 167 -16.09 -3.30 1.75
C PHE A 167 -16.93 -4.05 2.80
N SER A 168 -16.28 -4.59 3.82
CA SER A 168 -16.92 -5.25 4.97
C SER A 168 -16.33 -4.71 6.25
N PHE A 169 -17.18 -4.26 7.18
CA PHE A 169 -16.78 -3.74 8.50
C PHE A 169 -15.90 -4.70 9.32
N LEU A 170 -16.08 -6.00 9.11
CA LEU A 170 -15.23 -7.04 9.67
C LEU A 170 -14.77 -7.95 8.51
N PRO A 171 -13.47 -8.04 8.22
CA PRO A 171 -12.94 -8.79 7.08
C PRO A 171 -12.92 -10.31 7.34
N ARG A 172 -14.03 -10.86 7.84
CA ARG A 172 -14.18 -12.31 8.07
C ARG A 172 -14.23 -13.03 6.73
N GLY A 173 -13.34 -14.00 6.53
CA GLY A 173 -13.21 -14.73 5.26
C GLY A 173 -12.51 -13.95 4.15
N MET A 174 -12.09 -12.70 4.41
CA MET A 174 -11.19 -11.97 3.52
C MET A 174 -9.75 -12.34 3.88
N GLY A 175 -8.85 -12.42 2.89
CA GLY A 175 -7.45 -12.79 3.12
C GLY A 175 -6.75 -11.88 4.13
N SER A 176 -5.58 -12.30 4.61
CA SER A 176 -4.81 -11.62 5.67
C SER A 176 -4.56 -10.12 5.40
N ILE A 177 -4.56 -9.70 4.15
CA ILE A 177 -4.32 -8.32 3.73
C ILE A 177 -5.49 -7.39 4.07
N ALA A 178 -6.72 -7.90 4.01
CA ALA A 178 -7.88 -7.14 4.42
C ALA A 178 -7.79 -6.75 5.91
N TRP A 179 -7.30 -7.66 6.77
CA TRP A 179 -7.02 -7.36 8.17
C TRP A 179 -5.96 -6.26 8.34
N ILE A 180 -4.89 -6.28 7.56
CA ILE A 180 -3.85 -5.25 7.59
C ILE A 180 -4.44 -3.89 7.19
N ILE A 181 -5.25 -3.83 6.12
CA ILE A 181 -5.94 -2.60 5.70
C ILE A 181 -6.85 -2.08 6.82
N TRP A 182 -7.58 -2.96 7.50
CA TRP A 182 -8.43 -2.59 8.63
C TRP A 182 -7.64 -2.01 9.81
N ILE A 183 -6.48 -2.57 10.13
CA ILE A 183 -5.58 -2.03 11.17
C ILE A 183 -5.09 -0.63 10.78
N LEU A 184 -4.72 -0.41 9.51
CA LEU A 184 -4.32 0.90 9.01
C LEU A 184 -5.47 1.92 9.10
N TYR A 185 -6.68 1.52 8.69
CA TYR A 185 -7.87 2.37 8.80
C TYR A 185 -8.19 2.72 10.25
N LEU A 186 -8.12 1.74 11.16
CA LEU A 186 -8.35 1.97 12.58
C LEU A 186 -7.32 2.94 13.17
N THR A 187 -6.06 2.84 12.75
CA THR A 187 -4.98 3.73 13.21
C THR A 187 -5.21 5.17 12.73
N LEU A 188 -5.62 5.35 11.47
CA LEU A 188 -6.03 6.66 10.93
C LEU A 188 -7.22 7.23 11.71
N LEU A 189 -8.24 6.41 11.96
CA LEU A 189 -9.45 6.81 12.68
C LEU A 189 -9.13 7.23 14.12
N LEU A 190 -8.29 6.49 14.83
CA LEU A 190 -7.82 6.86 16.17
C LEU A 190 -7.04 8.19 16.14
N GLY A 191 -6.15 8.37 15.16
CA GLY A 191 -5.45 9.63 14.95
C GLY A 191 -6.39 10.81 14.73
N MET A 192 -7.43 10.63 13.90
CA MET A 192 -8.45 11.65 13.65
C MET A 192 -9.26 11.99 14.90
N ILE A 193 -9.61 11.01 15.72
CA ILE A 193 -10.33 11.25 16.98
C ILE A 193 -9.47 12.06 17.96
N VAL A 194 -8.20 11.69 18.12
CA VAL A 194 -7.25 12.41 18.99
C VAL A 194 -7.09 13.86 18.53
N ASP A 195 -6.99 14.07 17.23
CA ASP A 195 -6.85 15.39 16.64
C ASP A 195 -8.10 16.25 16.78
N PHE A 196 -9.26 15.69 16.50
CA PHE A 196 -10.53 16.37 16.68
C PHE A 196 -10.72 16.79 18.15
N SER A 197 -10.47 15.87 19.08
CA SER A 197 -10.56 16.12 20.52
C SER A 197 -9.57 17.19 20.95
N GLY A 198 -8.32 17.10 20.50
CA GLY A 198 -7.27 18.08 20.79
C GLY A 198 -7.59 19.47 20.23
N SER A 199 -8.16 19.52 19.01
CA SER A 199 -8.54 20.75 18.34
C SER A 199 -9.70 21.45 19.05
N ILE A 200 -10.74 20.71 19.48
CA ILE A 200 -11.82 21.27 20.30
C ILE A 200 -11.31 21.73 21.65
N TYR A 201 -10.47 20.94 22.33
CA TYR A 201 -9.96 21.27 23.67
C TYR A 201 -9.09 22.53 23.68
N ARG A 202 -8.27 22.73 22.64
CA ARG A 202 -7.35 23.88 22.55
C ARG A 202 -7.98 25.10 21.91
N SER A 203 -8.71 24.92 20.81
CA SER A 203 -9.25 26.02 20.00
C SER A 203 -10.70 26.37 20.34
N GLY A 204 -11.32 25.63 21.26
CA GLY A 204 -12.73 25.77 21.64
C GLY A 204 -13.68 25.26 20.56
N ILE A 205 -14.97 25.15 20.93
CA ILE A 205 -16.03 24.62 20.05
C ILE A 205 -16.24 25.49 18.79
N LYS A 206 -15.96 26.79 18.88
CA LYS A 206 -16.20 27.74 17.77
C LYS A 206 -15.17 27.61 16.64
N PHE A 207 -13.89 27.43 16.96
CA PHE A 207 -12.81 27.41 15.96
C PHE A 207 -12.17 26.03 15.79
N GLY A 208 -12.27 25.14 16.79
CA GLY A 208 -11.73 23.79 16.74
C GLY A 208 -12.19 22.97 15.54
N PRO A 209 -13.50 22.89 15.21
CA PRO A 209 -13.95 22.14 14.03
C PRO A 209 -13.31 22.62 12.73
N LEU A 210 -13.14 23.94 12.55
CA LEU A 210 -12.50 24.49 11.35
C LEU A 210 -11.01 24.18 11.32
N THR A 211 -10.30 24.35 12.44
CA THR A 211 -8.87 24.00 12.55
C THR A 211 -8.66 22.52 12.25
N PHE A 212 -9.51 21.64 12.80
CA PHE A 212 -9.48 20.20 12.53
C PHE A 212 -9.70 19.87 11.05
N LEU A 213 -10.66 20.52 10.38
CA LEU A 213 -10.90 20.28 8.95
C LEU A 213 -9.70 20.70 8.10
N MET A 214 -9.02 21.80 8.45
CA MET A 214 -7.79 22.23 7.79
C MET A 214 -6.64 21.23 8.02
N GLU A 215 -6.44 20.79 9.27
CA GLU A 215 -5.47 19.75 9.63
C GLU A 215 -5.75 18.44 8.86
N LEU A 216 -7.00 18.00 8.80
CA LEU A 216 -7.41 16.80 8.06
C LEU A 216 -7.11 16.94 6.56
N GLY A 217 -7.36 18.11 5.97
CA GLY A 217 -7.01 18.38 4.57
C GLY A 217 -5.51 18.26 4.31
N ILE A 218 -4.69 18.83 5.19
CA ILE A 218 -3.22 18.73 5.12
C ILE A 218 -2.76 17.27 5.27
N ASN A 219 -3.31 16.55 6.25
CA ASN A 219 -3.00 15.15 6.49
C ASN A 219 -3.34 14.25 5.29
N LEU A 220 -4.47 14.51 4.61
CA LEU A 220 -4.82 13.82 3.36
C LEU A 220 -3.82 14.13 2.24
N ILE A 221 -3.36 15.37 2.12
CA ILE A 221 -2.30 15.75 1.15
C ILE A 221 -0.99 15.02 1.47
N ILE A 222 -0.60 14.93 2.75
CA ILE A 222 0.58 14.18 3.21
C ILE A 222 0.47 12.72 2.79
N PHE A 223 -0.67 12.07 3.08
CA PHE A 223 -0.90 10.68 2.70
C PHE A 223 -0.81 10.48 1.19
N LEU A 224 -1.48 11.32 0.39
CA LEU A 224 -1.48 11.22 -1.08
C LEU A 224 -0.09 11.43 -1.67
N THR A 225 0.64 12.44 -1.19
CA THR A 225 2.00 12.75 -1.63
C THR A 225 2.94 11.60 -1.32
N THR A 226 2.88 11.09 -0.08
CA THR A 226 3.70 9.98 0.37
C THR A 226 3.39 8.71 -0.41
N PHE A 227 2.11 8.39 -0.59
CA PHE A 227 1.67 7.23 -1.37
C PHE A 227 2.17 7.29 -2.82
N PHE A 228 2.02 8.43 -3.48
CA PHE A 228 2.45 8.65 -4.87
C PHE A 228 3.97 8.50 -5.04
N LEU A 229 4.74 9.13 -4.15
CA LEU A 229 6.20 9.06 -4.18
C LEU A 229 6.71 7.65 -3.90
N VAL A 230 6.16 6.96 -2.91
CA VAL A 230 6.60 5.60 -2.55
C VAL A 230 6.32 4.63 -3.68
N ILE A 231 5.13 4.63 -4.29
CA ILE A 231 4.84 3.74 -5.44
C ILE A 231 5.86 3.92 -6.56
N SER A 232 6.29 5.15 -6.82
CA SER A 232 7.18 5.47 -7.93
C SER A 232 8.65 5.19 -7.63
N LEU A 233 9.08 5.42 -6.39
CA LEU A 233 10.50 5.43 -6.00
C LEU A 233 10.94 4.17 -5.24
N PHE A 234 10.02 3.29 -4.86
CA PHE A 234 10.34 2.12 -4.00
C PHE A 234 11.45 1.22 -4.56
N LEU A 235 11.40 0.88 -5.86
CA LEU A 235 12.43 0.05 -6.49
C LEU A 235 13.80 0.73 -6.50
N ILE A 236 13.82 2.05 -6.71
CA ILE A 236 15.06 2.84 -6.70
C ILE A 236 15.64 2.88 -5.28
N ALA A 237 14.80 3.07 -4.28
CA ALA A 237 15.23 3.06 -2.88
C ALA A 237 15.89 1.72 -2.52
N ILE A 238 15.32 0.60 -2.98
CA ILE A 238 15.92 -0.73 -2.81
C ILE A 238 17.26 -0.84 -3.55
N ILE A 239 17.32 -0.45 -4.83
CA ILE A 239 18.55 -0.51 -5.63
C ILE A 239 19.65 0.35 -5.00
N PHE A 240 19.31 1.58 -4.61
CA PHE A 240 20.20 2.51 -3.93
C PHE A 240 20.74 1.89 -2.64
N LEU A 241 19.88 1.29 -1.82
CA LEU A 241 20.27 0.66 -0.57
C LEU A 241 21.22 -0.53 -0.81
N ILE A 242 20.93 -1.37 -1.82
CA ILE A 242 21.79 -2.49 -2.21
C ILE A 242 23.17 -2.00 -2.65
N VAL A 243 23.23 -0.99 -3.53
CA VAL A 243 24.49 -0.41 -4.01
C VAL A 243 25.26 0.22 -2.86
N PHE A 244 24.58 0.97 -2.01
CA PHE A 244 25.18 1.61 -0.83
C PHE A 244 25.79 0.58 0.13
N PHE A 245 25.06 -0.49 0.47
CA PHE A 245 25.59 -1.57 1.30
C PHE A 245 26.73 -2.33 0.63
N ALA A 246 26.66 -2.58 -0.67
CA ALA A 246 27.76 -3.22 -1.40
C ALA A 246 29.04 -2.37 -1.34
N VAL A 247 28.93 -1.05 -1.56
CA VAL A 247 30.05 -0.12 -1.43
C VAL A 247 30.60 -0.11 -0.01
N LEU A 248 29.75 0.06 1.01
CA LEU A 248 30.18 0.01 2.40
C LEU A 248 30.87 -1.30 2.76
N TYR A 249 30.33 -2.43 2.33
CA TYR A 249 30.93 -3.74 2.56
C TYR A 249 32.31 -3.84 1.93
N THR A 250 32.48 -3.38 0.68
CA THR A 250 33.80 -3.37 0.04
C THR A 250 34.81 -2.48 0.78
N ILE A 251 34.38 -1.29 1.24
CA ILE A 251 35.23 -0.38 2.03
C ILE A 251 35.67 -1.08 3.32
N VAL A 252 34.73 -1.64 4.09
CA VAL A 252 35.03 -2.34 5.35
C VAL A 252 35.97 -3.53 5.14
N VAL A 253 35.73 -4.35 4.12
CA VAL A 253 36.61 -5.48 3.79
C VAL A 253 38.01 -5.00 3.41
N THR A 254 38.13 -3.94 2.62
CA THR A 254 39.43 -3.38 2.24
C THR A 254 40.19 -2.78 3.44
N GLU A 255 39.51 -2.03 4.31
CA GLU A 255 40.08 -1.49 5.56
C GLU A 255 40.58 -2.63 6.49
N ASN A 256 39.74 -3.65 6.71
CA ASN A 256 40.12 -4.81 7.53
C ASN A 256 41.30 -5.60 6.93
N SER A 257 41.36 -5.72 5.59
CA SER A 257 42.49 -6.38 4.92
C SER A 257 43.80 -5.61 5.09
N LYS A 258 43.77 -4.26 5.07
CA LYS A 258 44.95 -3.42 5.31
C LYS A 258 45.44 -3.54 6.75
N SER A 259 44.53 -3.53 7.72
CA SER A 259 44.86 -3.76 9.13
C SER A 259 45.56 -5.11 9.36
N PHE A 260 45.08 -6.17 8.71
CA PHE A 260 45.69 -7.51 8.80
C PHE A 260 47.07 -7.58 8.13
N SER A 261 47.27 -6.89 7.01
CA SER A 261 48.59 -6.83 6.34
C SER A 261 49.67 -6.12 7.17
N GLY A 262 49.29 -5.09 7.94
CA GLY A 262 50.20 -4.39 8.87
C GLY A 262 50.68 -5.27 10.03
N PHE A 263 49.87 -6.23 10.47
CA PHE A 263 50.24 -7.21 11.50
C PHE A 263 51.27 -8.24 11.02
N ILE A 264 51.25 -8.60 9.72
CA ILE A 264 52.18 -9.59 9.15
C ILE A 264 53.50 -8.93 8.73
N GLY A 265 53.48 -7.66 8.30
CA GLY A 265 54.68 -6.91 7.89
C GLY A 265 55.64 -6.49 9.02
N ALA A 266 55.23 -6.59 10.29
CA ALA A 266 56.03 -6.17 11.44
C ALA A 266 56.98 -7.25 12.01
N LYS A 267 57.04 -8.43 11.39
CA LYS A 267 58.06 -9.47 11.69
C LYS A 267 59.13 -9.49 10.61
N LYS A 268 60.10 -8.57 10.69
CA LYS A 268 61.42 -8.73 10.10
C LYS A 268 62.45 -7.95 10.91
#